data_AF-A0AA39LLN7-F1
#
_entry.id   AF-A0AA39LLN7-F1
#
_cell.length_a   1.000
_cell.length_b   1.000
_cell.length_c   1.000
_cell.angle_alpha   90.00
_cell.angle_beta   90.00
_cell.angle_gamma   90.00
#
_symmetry.space_group_name_H-M   'P 1'
#
loop_
_entity.id
_entity.type
_entity.pdbx_description
1 polymer ?
#
loop_
_entity_poly.entity_id
_entity_poly.type
_entity_poly.pdbx_seq_one_letter_code
_entity_poly.pdbx_strand_id
1 'polypeptide(L)'
;MNSAVCSAILLLLAFAGFSAARTHERRSILGLSSGLFGQDEEKPVKDDGFEMKTVADQAGLVSYDDNGEPYMMCATGKNTFQACYLPKDKPVYDKGLACYAVWFGSQSFQGCWVNPMPSLRQCEKRKCRADGRSKTGINFCCCFGDNCNADYSIA
;
A
#
# COMPACT_ATOMS: atom_id res chain seq x y z
N MET A 1 49.89 20.21 -1.21
CA MET A 1 50.68 19.03 -0.78
C MET A 1 49.66 17.99 -0.33
N ASN A 2 49.17 17.16 -1.27
CA ASN A 2 49.64 15.80 -1.57
C ASN A 2 49.35 14.84 -0.39
N SER A 3 48.82 13.63 -0.52
CA SER A 3 48.37 12.77 -1.62
C SER A 3 47.93 11.44 -0.97
N ALA A 4 47.38 10.54 -1.79
CA ALA A 4 47.21 9.09 -1.59
C ALA A 4 45.92 8.67 -0.86
N VAL A 5 44.87 8.17 -1.55
CA VAL A 5 44.81 7.03 -2.48
C VAL A 5 45.31 5.73 -1.85
N CYS A 6 44.37 4.87 -1.45
CA CYS A 6 44.61 3.44 -1.32
C CYS A 6 43.46 2.70 -2.02
N SER A 7 43.76 2.31 -3.26
CA SER A 7 43.02 1.34 -4.07
C SER A 7 43.13 -0.08 -3.50
N ALA A 8 42.34 -0.98 -4.10
CA ALA A 8 42.50 -2.44 -4.21
C ALA A 8 41.64 -3.27 -3.23
N ILE A 9 40.90 -4.34 -3.62
CA ILE A 9 40.89 -5.16 -4.84
C ILE A 9 39.57 -5.97 -4.87
N LEU A 10 39.05 -6.23 -6.08
CA LEU A 10 37.98 -7.17 -6.43
C LEU A 10 38.25 -8.61 -5.93
N LEU A 11 37.23 -9.48 -5.86
CA LEU A 11 37.19 -10.96 -6.09
C LEU A 11 35.97 -11.50 -5.29
N LEU A 12 35.06 -12.39 -5.74
CA LEU A 12 34.93 -13.28 -6.89
C LEU A 12 33.43 -13.66 -7.04
N LEU A 13 32.97 -13.73 -8.29
CA LEU A 13 31.80 -14.51 -8.70
C LEU A 13 32.21 -15.99 -8.80
N ALA A 14 31.40 -16.90 -8.27
CA ALA A 14 31.48 -18.33 -8.61
C ALA A 14 30.08 -18.86 -8.94
N PHE A 15 29.90 -19.22 -10.20
CA PHE A 15 28.78 -19.96 -10.75
C PHE A 15 28.97 -21.46 -10.50
N ALA A 16 27.89 -22.15 -10.08
CA ALA A 16 27.52 -23.53 -10.44
C ALA A 16 26.11 -23.74 -9.83
N GLY A 17 25.03 -24.05 -10.54
CA GLY A 17 24.91 -24.86 -11.74
C GLY A 17 24.57 -26.30 -11.35
N PHE A 18 23.29 -26.59 -11.07
CA PHE A 18 22.77 -27.96 -11.16
C PHE A 18 21.31 -27.96 -11.64
N SER A 19 21.15 -28.51 -12.84
CA SER A 19 19.87 -28.85 -13.46
C SER A 19 19.24 -30.04 -12.74
N ALA A 20 17.93 -30.00 -12.53
CA ALA A 20 17.12 -31.21 -12.38
C ALA A 20 15.82 -31.04 -13.19
N ALA A 21 15.66 -31.93 -14.16
CA ALA A 21 14.55 -32.01 -15.07
C ALA A 21 13.45 -32.95 -14.53
N ARG A 22 12.21 -32.66 -14.95
CA ARG A 22 11.05 -33.56 -15.11
C ARG A 22 10.54 -34.29 -13.85
N THR A 23 9.28 -34.01 -13.52
CA THR A 23 8.19 -34.97 -13.82
C THR A 23 6.85 -34.25 -13.89
N HIS A 24 6.23 -34.33 -15.07
CA HIS A 24 4.85 -33.92 -15.34
C HIS A 24 4.01 -35.18 -15.11
N GLU A 25 3.39 -35.33 -13.94
CA GLU A 25 2.48 -36.45 -13.69
C GLU A 25 1.09 -36.09 -14.22
N ARG A 26 0.82 -36.49 -15.47
CA ARG A 26 -0.53 -36.63 -16.00
C ARG A 26 -1.01 -38.03 -15.65
N ARG A 27 -1.99 -38.14 -14.76
CA ARG A 27 -2.86 -39.32 -14.67
C ARG A 27 -4.32 -38.86 -14.62
N SER A 28 -5.00 -39.12 -15.73
CA SER A 28 -6.45 -39.10 -15.88
C SER A 28 -7.09 -40.13 -14.96
N ILE A 29 -8.21 -39.82 -14.32
CA ILE A 29 -9.33 -40.76 -14.16
C ILE A 29 -10.65 -40.00 -14.35
N LEU A 30 -11.49 -40.58 -15.21
CA LEU A 30 -12.86 -40.23 -15.52
C LEU A 30 -13.75 -40.22 -14.27
N GLY A 31 -14.64 -39.24 -14.18
CA GLY A 31 -15.73 -39.20 -13.22
C GLY A 31 -16.92 -38.48 -13.83
N LEU A 32 -17.56 -39.10 -14.80
CA LEU A 32 -18.83 -38.69 -15.37
C LEU A 32 -19.93 -39.15 -14.41
N SER A 33 -20.61 -38.24 -13.72
CA SER A 33 -21.95 -38.48 -13.19
C SER A 33 -22.66 -37.17 -12.89
N SER A 34 -23.73 -36.96 -13.66
CA SER A 34 -24.73 -35.91 -13.54
C SER A 34 -25.41 -35.90 -12.16
N GLY A 35 -25.71 -34.72 -11.64
CA GLY A 35 -26.52 -34.56 -10.43
C GLY A 35 -26.83 -33.09 -10.17
N LEU A 36 -28.01 -32.66 -10.59
CA LEU A 36 -28.63 -31.37 -10.23
C LEU A 36 -28.68 -31.21 -8.71
N PHE A 37 -27.96 -30.24 -8.15
CA PHE A 37 -28.39 -29.45 -7.00
C PHE A 37 -27.74 -28.08 -7.12
N GLY A 38 -28.58 -27.05 -7.31
CA GLY A 38 -28.18 -25.67 -7.19
C GLY A 38 -27.77 -25.39 -5.75
N GLN A 39 -26.47 -25.34 -5.52
CA GLN A 39 -25.88 -24.59 -4.44
C GLN A 39 -25.24 -23.40 -5.13
N ASP A 40 -25.80 -22.21 -4.91
CA ASP A 40 -25.07 -20.97 -5.14
C ASP A 40 -23.86 -20.97 -4.19
N GLU A 41 -22.78 -21.62 -4.62
CA GLU A 41 -21.46 -21.35 -4.08
C GLU A 41 -21.18 -19.88 -4.38
N GLU A 42 -21.38 -19.05 -3.37
CA GLU A 42 -20.79 -17.73 -3.28
C GLU A 42 -19.27 -17.94 -3.42
N LYS A 43 -18.80 -17.86 -4.68
CA LYS A 43 -17.38 -17.94 -4.99
C LYS A 43 -16.68 -16.96 -4.06
N PRO A 44 -15.61 -17.37 -3.34
CA PRO A 44 -14.80 -16.42 -2.62
C PRO A 44 -14.37 -15.37 -3.62
N VAL A 45 -14.87 -14.14 -3.44
CA VAL A 45 -14.39 -12.97 -4.17
C VAL A 45 -12.91 -12.96 -3.87
N LYS A 46 -12.10 -13.32 -4.88
CA LYS A 46 -10.67 -13.12 -4.81
C LYS A 46 -10.52 -11.63 -4.52
N ASP A 47 -9.83 -11.30 -3.44
CA ASP A 47 -9.41 -9.93 -3.19
C ASP A 47 -8.46 -9.60 -4.34
N ASP A 48 -9.04 -9.11 -5.43
CA ASP A 48 -8.36 -8.64 -6.63
C ASP A 48 -7.53 -7.46 -6.14
N GLY A 49 -6.28 -7.74 -5.77
CA GLY A 49 -5.46 -6.91 -4.90
C GLY A 49 -5.70 -5.42 -5.08
N PHE A 50 -6.07 -4.74 -3.99
CA PHE A 50 -6.31 -3.31 -3.98
C PHE A 50 -5.10 -2.56 -4.56
N GLU A 51 -5.25 -2.04 -5.78
CA GLU A 51 -4.19 -1.35 -6.50
C GLU A 51 -4.66 0.08 -6.87
N MET A 52 -4.05 1.07 -6.25
CA MET A 52 -4.28 2.50 -6.54
C MET A 52 -3.31 3.00 -7.61
N LYS A 53 -3.79 3.16 -8.85
CA LYS A 53 -2.95 3.55 -10.02
C LYS A 53 -3.09 5.04 -10.34
N THR A 54 -4.30 5.55 -10.29
CA THR A 54 -4.68 6.89 -10.72
C THR A 54 -5.47 7.62 -9.65
N VAL A 55 -5.61 8.95 -9.80
CA VAL A 55 -6.45 9.76 -8.90
C VAL A 55 -7.92 9.33 -8.98
N ALA A 56 -8.39 8.90 -10.14
CA ALA A 56 -9.76 8.43 -10.34
C ALA A 56 -10.10 7.19 -9.50
N ASP A 57 -9.10 6.35 -9.21
CA ASP A 57 -9.29 5.16 -8.37
C ASP A 57 -9.68 5.54 -6.92
N GLN A 58 -9.42 6.78 -6.50
CA GLN A 58 -9.77 7.31 -5.18
C GLN A 58 -11.24 7.73 -5.04
N ALA A 59 -12.04 7.76 -6.12
CA ALA A 59 -13.41 8.29 -6.10
C ALA A 59 -14.34 7.61 -5.07
N GLY A 60 -14.06 6.36 -4.66
CA GLY A 60 -14.81 5.65 -3.61
C GLY A 60 -14.23 5.76 -2.19
N LEU A 61 -13.19 6.57 -2.01
CA LEU A 61 -12.44 6.74 -0.75
C LEU A 61 -12.27 8.21 -0.36
N VAL A 62 -12.68 9.14 -1.21
CA VAL A 62 -12.76 10.57 -0.92
C VAL A 62 -14.21 10.98 -0.71
N SER A 63 -14.39 12.01 0.10
CA SER A 63 -15.64 12.75 0.24
C SER A 63 -15.63 13.97 -0.68
N TYR A 64 -16.77 14.61 -0.87
CA TYR A 64 -16.92 15.81 -1.69
C TYR A 64 -17.56 16.92 -0.86
N ASP A 65 -17.01 18.13 -0.93
CA ASP A 65 -17.56 19.29 -0.24
C ASP A 65 -18.77 19.88 -1.01
N ASP A 66 -19.35 20.96 -0.49
CA ASP A 66 -20.49 21.65 -1.12
C ASP A 66 -20.17 22.21 -2.52
N ASN A 67 -18.89 22.38 -2.85
CA ASN A 67 -18.41 22.83 -4.16
C ASN A 67 -18.09 21.67 -5.10
N GLY A 68 -18.28 20.42 -4.66
CA GLY A 68 -17.92 19.22 -5.40
C GLY A 68 -16.41 18.93 -5.43
N GLU A 69 -15.64 19.49 -4.49
CA GLU A 69 -14.20 19.29 -4.41
C GLU A 69 -13.87 18.03 -3.61
N PRO A 70 -13.04 17.12 -4.16
CA PRO A 70 -12.68 15.91 -3.46
C PRO A 70 -11.77 16.24 -2.27
N TYR A 71 -12.13 15.72 -1.12
CA TYR A 71 -11.35 15.82 0.10
C TYR A 71 -11.31 14.49 0.85
N MET A 72 -10.33 14.36 1.74
CA MET A 72 -10.26 13.24 2.69
C MET A 72 -10.12 13.80 4.08
N MET A 73 -10.91 13.24 5.00
CA MET A 73 -10.81 13.56 6.41
C MET A 73 -9.62 12.81 7.02
N CYS A 74 -8.59 13.50 7.51
CA CYS A 74 -7.47 12.84 8.20
C CYS A 74 -7.37 13.29 9.65
N ALA A 75 -7.05 12.35 10.55
CA ALA A 75 -6.67 12.67 11.91
C ALA A 75 -5.38 13.48 11.93
N THR A 76 -5.27 14.42 12.86
CA THR A 76 -4.08 15.24 13.16
C THR A 76 -3.56 15.04 14.58
N GLY A 77 -4.23 14.18 15.34
CA GLY A 77 -4.01 13.91 16.74
C GLY A 77 -5.21 13.16 17.33
N LYS A 78 -5.24 13.05 18.65
CA LYS A 78 -6.33 12.35 19.35
C LYS A 78 -7.65 13.13 19.20
N ASN A 79 -8.58 12.55 18.44
CA ASN A 79 -9.91 13.13 18.15
C ASN A 79 -9.86 14.51 17.46
N THR A 80 -8.76 14.85 16.79
CA THR A 80 -8.65 16.07 15.98
C THR A 80 -8.48 15.68 14.53
N PHE A 81 -9.18 16.37 13.64
CA PHE A 81 -9.24 16.02 12.23
C PHE A 81 -9.12 17.28 11.35
N GLN A 82 -8.51 17.14 10.16
CA GLN A 82 -8.43 18.20 9.15
C GLN A 82 -8.85 17.70 7.75
N ALA A 83 -9.64 18.48 7.03
CA ALA A 83 -10.02 18.17 5.66
C ALA A 83 -8.82 18.44 4.74
N CYS A 84 -8.41 17.40 4.01
CA CYS A 84 -7.29 17.45 3.09
C CYS A 84 -7.79 17.55 1.66
N TYR A 85 -7.29 18.52 0.90
CA TYR A 85 -7.68 18.74 -0.50
C TYR A 85 -6.51 18.52 -1.43
N LEU A 86 -6.80 18.19 -2.69
CA LEU A 86 -5.79 18.24 -3.74
C LEU A 86 -5.43 19.70 -4.07
N PRO A 87 -4.15 20.05 -4.27
CA PRO A 87 -3.74 21.40 -4.63
C PRO A 87 -4.34 21.82 -5.98
N LYS A 88 -4.98 23.00 -6.02
CA LYS A 88 -5.67 23.54 -7.21
C LYS A 88 -4.73 24.31 -8.15
N ASP A 89 -3.61 24.78 -7.62
CA ASP A 89 -2.68 25.74 -8.24
C ASP A 89 -1.60 25.07 -9.10
N LYS A 90 -1.54 23.73 -9.11
CA LYS A 90 -0.54 22.96 -9.86
C LYS A 90 -1.24 22.00 -10.82
N PRO A 91 -0.64 21.67 -11.97
CA PRO A 91 -1.20 20.65 -12.84
C PRO A 91 -1.52 19.40 -12.02
N VAL A 92 -2.81 19.04 -11.97
CA VAL A 92 -3.39 17.90 -11.22
C VAL A 92 -3.04 16.57 -11.90
N TYR A 93 -1.89 16.51 -12.57
CA TYR A 93 -1.44 15.28 -13.19
C TYR A 93 -0.65 14.50 -12.14
N ASP A 94 -1.27 13.39 -11.74
CA ASP A 94 -0.74 12.30 -10.93
C ASP A 94 -0.55 12.54 -9.43
N LYS A 95 -1.16 13.55 -8.80
CA LYS A 95 -1.16 13.64 -7.32
C LYS A 95 -2.42 13.05 -6.72
N GLY A 96 -2.24 12.18 -5.74
CA GLY A 96 -3.32 11.63 -4.94
C GLY A 96 -3.32 12.16 -3.51
N LEU A 97 -4.37 11.80 -2.79
CA LEU A 97 -4.54 12.13 -1.38
C LEU A 97 -4.57 10.85 -0.54
N ALA A 98 -3.89 10.89 0.59
CA ALA A 98 -3.93 9.86 1.62
C ALA A 98 -3.83 10.51 3.00
N CYS A 99 -4.15 9.77 4.04
CA CYS A 99 -3.79 10.11 5.41
C CYS A 99 -2.51 9.37 5.81
N TYR A 100 -1.77 9.91 6.79
CA TYR A 100 -0.60 9.22 7.35
C TYR A 100 -0.59 9.24 8.88
N ALA A 101 0.17 8.31 9.45
CA ALA A 101 0.60 8.36 10.84
C ALA A 101 2.08 7.95 10.94
N VAL A 102 2.84 8.69 11.75
CA VAL A 102 4.20 8.36 12.19
C VAL A 102 4.19 8.30 13.71
N TRP A 103 4.74 7.25 14.31
CA TRP A 103 4.80 7.15 15.77
C TRP A 103 6.08 6.48 16.27
N PHE A 104 6.52 6.91 17.45
CA PHE A 104 7.62 6.31 18.19
C PHE A 104 7.37 6.47 19.69
N GLY A 105 7.48 5.37 20.44
CA GLY A 105 7.10 5.36 21.86
C GLY A 105 5.65 5.83 22.06
N SER A 106 5.46 6.89 22.84
CA SER A 106 4.16 7.52 23.09
C SER A 106 3.86 8.73 22.20
N GLN A 107 4.76 9.09 21.28
CA GLN A 107 4.60 10.24 20.39
C GLN A 107 4.02 9.81 19.05
N SER A 108 3.13 10.63 18.50
CA SER A 108 2.49 10.38 17.21
C SER A 108 2.26 11.68 16.44
N PHE A 109 2.46 11.59 15.12
CA PHE A 109 2.22 12.67 14.16
C PHE A 109 1.30 12.13 13.07
N GLN A 110 0.19 12.80 12.85
CA GLN A 110 -0.83 12.39 11.89
C GLN A 110 -1.19 13.56 10.99
N GLY A 111 -1.67 13.29 9.77
CA GLY A 111 -2.19 14.36 8.92
C GLY A 111 -2.43 13.96 7.47
N CYS A 112 -2.46 14.98 6.61
CA CYS A 112 -2.63 14.85 5.17
C CYS A 112 -1.33 14.41 4.50
N TRP A 113 -1.43 13.51 3.54
CA TRP A 113 -0.33 13.07 2.70
C TRP A 113 -0.72 13.27 1.22
N VAL A 114 -0.30 14.39 0.65
CA VAL A 114 -0.52 14.71 -0.78
C VAL A 114 0.76 14.45 -1.53
N ASN A 115 0.78 13.43 -2.38
CA ASN A 115 1.97 13.02 -3.10
C ASN A 115 1.63 12.43 -4.47
N PRO A 116 2.62 12.27 -5.37
CA PRO A 116 2.42 11.55 -6.61
C PRO A 116 1.86 10.14 -6.37
N MET A 117 0.91 9.68 -7.19
CA MET A 117 0.25 8.38 -7.11
C MET A 117 1.22 7.20 -6.95
N PRO A 118 2.39 7.14 -7.66
CA PRO A 118 3.36 6.07 -7.43
C PRO A 118 3.87 5.99 -5.98
N SER A 119 4.03 7.13 -5.32
CA SER A 119 4.42 7.24 -3.92
C SER A 119 3.28 7.03 -2.93
N LEU A 120 2.09 6.67 -3.41
CA LEU A 120 0.94 6.31 -2.58
C LEU A 120 0.57 4.82 -2.70
N ARG A 121 1.26 4.07 -3.57
CA ARG A 121 0.98 2.65 -3.81
C ARG A 121 1.22 1.77 -2.58
N GLN A 122 2.05 2.23 -1.65
CA GLN A 122 2.26 1.56 -0.36
C GLN A 122 1.18 1.85 0.68
N CYS A 123 0.21 2.72 0.39
CA CYS A 123 -0.85 3.06 1.33
C CYS A 123 -1.97 2.02 1.29
N GLU A 124 -2.49 1.65 2.46
CA GLU A 124 -3.56 0.65 2.59
C GLU A 124 -4.96 1.26 2.43
N LYS A 125 -5.94 0.43 2.05
CA LYS A 125 -7.35 0.84 2.02
C LYS A 125 -7.91 0.87 3.44
N ARG A 126 -8.36 2.04 3.91
CA ARG A 126 -9.13 2.26 5.16
C ARG A 126 -8.46 1.82 6.48
N LYS A 127 -7.20 1.40 6.44
CA LYS A 127 -6.45 0.95 7.62
C LYS A 127 -5.05 1.55 7.58
N CYS A 128 -4.53 1.99 8.71
CA CYS A 128 -3.16 2.49 8.80
C CYS A 128 -2.29 1.49 9.59
N ARG A 129 -1.55 0.65 8.87
CA ARG A 129 -0.67 -0.36 9.47
C ARG A 129 0.76 -0.18 8.99
N ALA A 130 1.71 -0.28 9.92
CA ALA A 130 3.12 -0.34 9.58
C ALA A 130 3.53 -1.81 9.34
N ASP A 131 4.38 -2.03 8.34
CA ASP A 131 4.95 -3.33 8.01
C ASP A 131 5.93 -3.79 9.09
N GLY A 132 5.38 -4.45 10.12
CA GLY A 132 6.15 -4.95 11.26
C GLY A 132 6.77 -3.85 12.12
N ARG A 133 7.52 -4.27 13.15
CA ARG A 133 8.18 -3.34 14.06
C ARG A 133 9.44 -2.78 13.42
N SER A 134 9.51 -1.46 13.30
CA SER A 134 10.70 -0.77 12.80
C SER A 134 11.93 -0.99 13.69
N LYS A 135 13.09 -1.21 13.06
CA LYS A 135 14.40 -1.35 13.74
C LYS A 135 14.83 -0.05 14.45
N THR A 136 14.36 1.10 13.98
CA THR A 136 14.63 2.41 14.60
C THR A 136 13.60 2.78 15.67
N GLY A 137 12.55 1.96 15.84
CA GLY A 137 11.41 2.27 16.70
C GLY A 137 10.42 3.29 16.11
N ILE A 138 10.74 3.89 14.96
CA ILE A 138 9.86 4.81 14.23
C ILE A 138 9.03 4.01 13.25
N ASN A 139 7.71 3.99 13.47
CA ASN A 139 6.77 3.30 12.59
C ASN A 139 6.05 4.35 11.73
N PHE A 140 5.70 3.95 10.51
CA PHE A 140 4.99 4.78 9.55
C PHE A 140 3.91 3.95 8.86
N CYS A 141 2.75 4.56 8.66
CA CYS A 141 1.72 4.03 7.77
C CYS A 141 1.05 5.16 7.02
N CYS A 142 0.48 4.83 5.86
CA CYS A 142 -0.43 5.69 5.14
C CYS A 142 -1.64 4.90 4.64
N CYS A 143 -2.75 5.59 4.46
CA CYS A 143 -4.01 4.95 4.12
C CYS A 143 -4.93 5.86 3.32
N PHE A 144 -5.86 5.24 2.59
CA PHE A 144 -6.92 5.93 1.86
C PHE A 144 -8.26 5.77 2.59
N GLY A 145 -9.00 6.87 2.73
CA GLY A 145 -10.33 6.88 3.31
C GLY A 145 -10.45 7.84 4.49
N ASP A 146 -11.65 8.35 4.71
CA ASP A 146 -11.93 9.24 5.82
C ASP A 146 -11.60 8.58 7.16
N ASN A 147 -10.87 9.33 7.98
CA ASN A 147 -10.43 9.00 9.33
C ASN A 147 -9.58 7.72 9.42
N CYS A 148 -9.07 7.20 8.30
CA CYS A 148 -8.40 5.88 8.27
C CYS A 148 -7.11 5.82 9.10
N ASN A 149 -6.50 6.98 9.40
CA ASN A 149 -5.30 7.10 10.22
C ASN A 149 -5.60 7.42 11.68
N ALA A 150 -6.88 7.50 12.10
CA ALA A 150 -7.26 7.75 13.48
C ALA A 150 -6.78 6.63 14.40
N ASP A 151 -6.94 5.39 13.93
CA ASP A 151 -6.39 4.20 14.53
C ASP A 151 -5.21 3.72 13.68
N TYR A 152 -4.03 3.60 14.29
CA TYR A 152 -2.83 3.10 13.65
C TYR A 152 -2.19 1.99 14.49
N SER A 153 -1.57 1.04 13.80
CA SER A 153 -1.00 -0.15 14.45
C SER A 153 0.19 -0.71 13.69
N ILE A 154 0.87 -1.67 14.31
CA ILE A 154 1.86 -2.51 13.64
C ILE A 154 1.12 -3.76 13.17
N ALA A 155 1.45 -4.23 11.96
CA ALA A 155 0.84 -5.42 11.39
C ALA A 155 1.10 -6.70 12.19
#